data_AF-A0A8J3AB49-F1
#
_entry.id   AF-A0A8J3AB49-F1
#
_cell.length_a   1.000
_cell.length_b   1.000
_cell.length_c   1.000
_cell.angle_alpha   90.00
_cell.angle_beta   90.00
_cell.angle_gamma   90.00
#
_symmetry.space_group_name_H-M   'P 1'
#
loop_
_entity.id
_entity.type
_entity.pdbx_description
1 polymer ?
#
loop_
_entity_poly.entity_id
_entity_poly.type
_entity_poly.pdbx_seq_one_letter_code
_entity_poly.pdbx_strand_id
1 'polypeptide(L)'
;MLEVPDPGLVVLAGPAGCGKSSFAARHFAAADVVSSDHARELVSGDADDQGATADAFGLLRFLLDKRARRRRFTVVDATNTTRRERARLLGTARRHDLPAALIALDLPLEICRRRAAARRERPVAADVVERQHATFARQVPGLTDEAFAVVHVLSSADAVDAATVVRRVPVALPAPPANVAADHRAGRPPAVVVDLDGTLTSAAWREHHLAGPGRKDWPAFFAGMSRDAPVRALVDLVGWVANHAAVVLLTGRPDEHEAVIRRWLADHDVPYDRLLMRRRGDRRPDTVVKRECYRDRIAPVYDVRLAVDDRPGVIAMWREEGIYVLTALDPRLDPAPSR
;
A
#
# COMPACT_ATOMS: atom_id res chain seq x y z
N MET A 1 -27.58 0.01 -11.18
CA MET A 1 -26.73 -1.02 -10.55
C MET A 1 -25.63 -0.30 -9.78
N LEU A 2 -25.46 -0.60 -8.49
CA LEU A 2 -24.51 0.03 -7.59
C LEU A 2 -23.43 -0.99 -7.23
N GLU A 3 -22.20 -0.67 -7.54
CA GLU A 3 -21.07 -1.58 -7.33
C GLU A 3 -20.36 -1.25 -6.03
N VAL A 4 -20.16 -2.26 -5.19
CA VAL A 4 -19.48 -2.11 -3.89
C VAL A 4 -18.38 -3.17 -3.76
N PRO A 5 -17.25 -2.85 -3.10
CA PRO A 5 -16.14 -3.78 -2.97
C PRO A 5 -16.41 -4.90 -1.96
N ASP A 6 -15.95 -6.12 -2.25
CA ASP A 6 -15.98 -7.28 -1.34
C ASP A 6 -14.64 -8.06 -1.39
N PRO A 7 -13.81 -8.08 -0.33
CA PRO A 7 -14.06 -7.50 0.98
C PRO A 7 -13.96 -5.97 0.95
N GLY A 8 -14.77 -5.30 1.77
CA GLY A 8 -14.79 -3.84 1.82
C GLY A 8 -15.76 -3.28 2.87
N LEU A 9 -15.67 -1.96 3.04
CA LEU A 9 -16.56 -1.19 3.91
C LEU A 9 -17.54 -0.36 3.06
N VAL A 10 -18.84 -0.59 3.21
CA VAL A 10 -19.86 0.27 2.61
C VAL A 10 -20.37 1.24 3.68
N VAL A 11 -20.36 2.53 3.38
CA VAL A 11 -20.90 3.57 4.24
C VAL A 11 -22.21 4.05 3.64
N LEU A 12 -23.31 3.91 4.37
CA LEU A 12 -24.57 4.56 4.01
C LEU A 12 -24.56 5.98 4.56
N ALA A 13 -24.99 6.96 3.78
CA ALA A 13 -25.07 8.35 4.22
C ALA A 13 -26.37 9.01 3.77
N GLY A 14 -26.91 9.88 4.62
CA GLY A 14 -28.12 10.64 4.35
C GLY A 14 -28.91 10.97 5.62
N PRO A 15 -29.85 11.91 5.56
CA PRO A 15 -30.63 12.34 6.71
C PRO A 15 -31.57 11.24 7.23
N ALA A 16 -32.12 11.39 8.44
CA ALA A 16 -33.21 10.57 8.91
C ALA A 16 -34.40 10.62 7.93
N GLY A 17 -35.13 9.50 7.78
CA GLY A 17 -36.25 9.40 6.84
C GLY A 17 -35.87 9.15 5.37
N CYS A 18 -34.60 9.25 4.98
CA CYS A 18 -34.20 8.97 3.59
C CYS A 18 -34.21 7.46 3.22
N GLY A 19 -34.32 6.56 4.20
CA GLY A 19 -34.51 5.13 3.96
C GLY A 19 -33.26 4.26 4.01
N LYS A 20 -32.14 4.73 4.59
CA LYS A 20 -30.89 3.95 4.74
C LYS A 20 -31.10 2.55 5.31
N SER A 21 -31.80 2.42 6.44
CA SER A 21 -32.01 1.12 7.10
C SER A 21 -32.88 0.19 6.24
N SER A 22 -33.91 0.72 5.56
CA SER A 22 -34.73 -0.04 4.61
C SER A 22 -33.91 -0.48 3.39
N PHE A 23 -33.07 0.40 2.87
CA PHE A 23 -32.13 0.09 1.79
C PHE A 23 -31.14 -1.00 2.24
N ALA A 24 -30.61 -0.89 3.46
CA ALA A 24 -29.68 -1.85 4.01
C ALA A 24 -30.30 -3.24 4.13
N ALA A 25 -31.50 -3.31 4.71
CA ALA A 25 -32.26 -4.55 4.88
C ALA A 25 -32.66 -5.20 3.54
N ARG A 26 -32.91 -4.39 2.51
CA ARG A 26 -33.27 -4.89 1.17
C ARG A 26 -32.07 -5.46 0.41
N HIS A 27 -30.88 -4.87 0.59
CA HIS A 27 -29.73 -5.14 -0.28
C HIS A 27 -28.58 -5.91 0.38
N PHE A 28 -28.55 -6.02 1.72
CA PHE A 28 -27.46 -6.66 2.44
C PHE A 28 -27.99 -7.67 3.47
N ALA A 29 -27.17 -8.69 3.75
CA ALA A 29 -27.47 -9.62 4.82
C ALA A 29 -27.39 -8.90 6.17
N ALA A 30 -28.29 -9.23 7.10
CA ALA A 30 -28.31 -8.61 8.43
C ALA A 30 -26.96 -8.74 9.17
N ALA A 31 -26.27 -9.87 8.98
CA ALA A 31 -24.94 -10.12 9.56
C ALA A 31 -23.82 -9.21 9.01
N ASP A 32 -24.05 -8.51 7.90
CA ASP A 32 -23.09 -7.57 7.30
C ASP A 32 -23.32 -6.13 7.76
N VAL A 33 -24.49 -5.81 8.32
CA VAL A 33 -24.86 -4.45 8.70
C VAL A 33 -24.47 -4.17 10.16
N VAL A 34 -23.73 -3.09 10.39
CA VAL A 34 -23.39 -2.55 11.70
C VAL A 34 -24.06 -1.18 11.82
N SER A 35 -25.06 -1.08 12.69
CA SER A 35 -25.86 0.13 12.89
C SER A 35 -25.48 0.87 14.16
N SER A 36 -25.41 2.20 14.11
CA SER A 36 -25.20 3.03 15.32
C SER A 36 -26.37 2.96 16.28
N ASP A 37 -27.59 2.82 15.76
CA ASP A 37 -28.81 2.80 16.59
C ASP A 37 -28.94 1.46 17.31
N HIS A 38 -28.61 0.35 16.63
CA HIS A 38 -28.51 -0.96 17.28
C HIS A 38 -27.37 -1.00 18.32
N ALA A 39 -26.22 -0.39 18.00
CA ALA A 39 -25.13 -0.28 18.97
C ALA A 39 -25.54 0.53 20.21
N ARG A 40 -26.35 1.58 20.03
CA ARG A 40 -26.90 2.38 21.14
C ARG A 40 -27.87 1.57 21.99
N GLU A 41 -28.80 0.86 21.35
CA GLU A 41 -29.74 -0.04 22.02
C GLU A 41 -29.02 -1.10 22.87
N LEU A 42 -27.91 -1.68 22.37
CA LEU A 42 -27.11 -2.65 23.11
C LEU A 42 -26.41 -2.06 24.36
N VAL A 43 -26.08 -0.77 24.38
CA VAL A 43 -25.35 -0.15 25.50
C VAL A 43 -26.28 0.51 26.52
N SER A 44 -27.40 1.12 26.10
CA SER A 44 -28.32 1.85 26.98
C SER A 44 -29.66 1.15 27.20
N GLY A 45 -30.00 0.14 26.40
CA GLY A 45 -31.36 -0.40 26.32
C GLY A 45 -32.33 0.48 25.52
N ASP A 46 -31.87 1.63 24.98
CA ASP A 46 -32.68 2.58 24.22
C ASP A 46 -31.90 3.16 23.03
N ALA A 47 -32.37 2.85 21.82
CA ALA A 47 -31.77 3.30 20.57
C ALA A 47 -31.85 4.82 20.33
N ASP A 48 -32.64 5.57 21.12
CA ASP A 48 -32.81 7.01 21.02
C ASP A 48 -32.07 7.78 22.14
N ASP A 49 -31.43 7.08 23.10
CA ASP A 49 -30.67 7.68 24.20
C ASP A 49 -29.43 8.46 23.72
N GLN A 50 -29.59 9.76 23.52
CA GLN A 50 -28.50 10.62 23.07
C GLN A 50 -27.34 10.70 24.07
N GLY A 51 -27.56 10.38 25.35
CA GLY A 51 -26.52 10.29 26.39
C GLY A 51 -25.50 9.19 26.09
N ALA A 52 -25.94 8.08 25.50
CA ALA A 52 -25.10 6.93 25.16
C ALA A 52 -24.39 7.03 23.79
N THR A 53 -24.43 8.20 23.14
CA THR A 53 -23.85 8.38 21.79
C THR A 53 -22.36 8.01 21.74
N ALA A 54 -21.57 8.42 22.74
CA ALA A 54 -20.13 8.14 22.76
C ALA A 54 -19.85 6.62 22.83
N ASP A 55 -20.58 5.91 23.68
CA ASP A 55 -20.45 4.46 23.88
C ASP A 55 -20.96 3.68 22.66
N ALA A 56 -22.09 4.07 22.08
CA ALA A 56 -22.63 3.50 20.86
C ALA A 56 -21.62 3.57 19.70
N PHE A 57 -21.00 4.73 19.47
CA PHE A 57 -19.95 4.87 18.45
C PHE A 57 -18.65 4.17 18.86
N GLY A 58 -18.37 4.00 20.16
CA GLY A 58 -17.30 3.15 20.68
C GLY A 58 -17.48 1.69 20.25
N LEU A 59 -18.65 1.11 20.53
CA LEU A 59 -19.02 -0.25 20.16
C LEU A 59 -19.03 -0.46 18.64
N LEU A 60 -19.63 0.48 17.88
CA LEU A 60 -19.62 0.44 16.42
C LEU A 60 -18.19 0.35 15.89
N ARG A 61 -17.28 1.25 16.32
CA ARG A 61 -15.88 1.25 15.87
C ARG A 61 -15.15 -0.04 16.27
N PHE A 62 -15.41 -0.57 17.47
CA PHE A 62 -14.86 -1.85 17.92
C PHE A 62 -15.27 -2.99 16.98
N LEU A 63 -16.57 -3.09 16.65
CA LEU A 63 -17.08 -4.11 15.73
C LEU A 63 -16.47 -3.95 14.32
N LEU A 64 -16.41 -2.73 13.80
CA LEU A 64 -15.77 -2.46 12.50
C LEU A 64 -14.32 -2.93 12.47
N ASP A 65 -13.53 -2.64 13.50
CA ASP A 65 -12.15 -3.09 13.60
C ASP A 65 -12.04 -4.62 13.63
N LYS A 66 -12.86 -5.31 14.42
CA LYS A 66 -12.85 -6.79 14.50
C LYS A 66 -13.29 -7.46 13.20
N ARG A 67 -14.22 -6.86 12.46
CA ARG A 67 -14.67 -7.35 11.14
C ARG A 67 -13.63 -7.09 10.07
N ALA A 68 -13.04 -5.89 10.06
CA ALA A 68 -12.00 -5.50 9.10
C ALA A 68 -10.76 -6.39 9.18
N ARG A 69 -10.28 -6.71 10.40
CA ARG A 69 -9.16 -7.66 10.60
C ARG A 69 -9.42 -9.05 9.99
N ARG A 70 -10.69 -9.46 9.95
CA ARG A 70 -11.13 -10.74 9.37
C ARG A 70 -11.53 -10.62 7.90
N ARG A 71 -11.28 -9.45 7.29
CA ARG A 71 -11.67 -9.11 5.91
C ARG A 71 -13.13 -9.45 5.62
N ARG A 72 -14.03 -9.20 6.57
CA ARG A 72 -15.47 -9.39 6.38
C ARG A 72 -16.09 -8.15 5.74
N PHE A 73 -16.84 -8.34 4.66
CA PHE A 73 -17.69 -7.29 4.08
C PHE A 73 -18.58 -6.66 5.17
N THR A 74 -18.63 -5.34 5.22
CA THR A 74 -19.33 -4.64 6.30
C THR A 74 -20.03 -3.41 5.76
N VAL A 75 -21.28 -3.21 6.15
CA VAL A 75 -22.10 -2.03 5.83
C VAL A 75 -22.34 -1.25 7.11
N VAL A 76 -22.06 0.06 7.08
CA VAL A 76 -22.33 0.96 8.21
C VAL A 76 -23.64 1.68 7.97
N ASP A 77 -24.64 1.39 8.78
CA ASP A 77 -25.92 2.10 8.79
C ASP A 77 -25.91 3.16 9.90
N ALA A 78 -25.65 4.40 9.50
CA ALA A 78 -25.74 5.59 10.32
C ALA A 78 -26.06 6.80 9.43
N THR A 79 -26.35 7.95 10.01
CA THR A 79 -26.63 9.19 9.23
C THR A 79 -25.44 9.64 8.40
N ASN A 80 -24.22 9.61 8.97
CA ASN A 80 -22.94 9.92 8.31
C ASN A 80 -22.99 11.22 7.47
N THR A 81 -23.69 12.24 7.97
CA THR A 81 -24.01 13.45 7.20
C THR A 81 -22.82 14.40 7.10
N THR A 82 -21.85 14.31 8.02
CA THR A 82 -20.66 15.17 8.03
C THR A 82 -19.42 14.47 7.46
N ARG A 83 -18.54 15.24 6.80
CA ARG A 83 -17.22 14.75 6.35
C ARG A 83 -16.39 14.15 7.50
N ARG A 84 -16.49 14.70 8.71
CA ARG A 84 -15.75 14.22 9.89
C ARG A 84 -16.16 12.80 10.28
N GLU A 85 -17.45 12.48 10.25
CA GLU A 85 -17.94 11.14 10.55
C GLU A 85 -17.46 10.13 9.49
N ARG A 86 -17.61 10.48 8.21
CA ARG A 86 -17.14 9.64 7.09
C ARG A 86 -15.63 9.42 7.13
N ALA A 87 -14.85 10.46 7.42
CA ALA A 87 -13.39 10.36 7.56
C ALA A 87 -12.95 9.36 8.65
N ARG A 88 -13.69 9.24 9.76
CA ARG A 88 -13.41 8.23 10.80
C ARG A 88 -13.64 6.80 10.32
N LEU A 89 -14.67 6.58 9.49
CA LEU A 89 -14.96 5.28 8.89
C LEU A 89 -13.92 4.93 7.81
N LEU A 90 -13.58 5.88 6.94
CA LEU A 90 -12.49 5.76 5.98
C LEU A 90 -11.15 5.45 6.65
N GLY A 91 -10.84 6.11 7.77
CA GLY A 91 -9.64 5.81 8.54
C GLY A 91 -9.61 4.38 9.09
N THR A 92 -10.77 3.79 9.39
CA THR A 92 -10.85 2.39 9.81
C THR A 92 -10.61 1.44 8.64
N ALA A 93 -11.22 1.69 7.48
CA ALA A 93 -10.96 0.90 6.28
C ALA A 93 -9.47 0.96 5.87
N ARG A 94 -8.88 2.16 5.89
CA ARG A 94 -7.47 2.40 5.54
C ARG A 94 -6.49 1.66 6.45
N ARG A 95 -6.73 1.61 7.76
CA ARG A 95 -5.86 0.88 8.71
C ARG A 95 -5.79 -0.63 8.46
N HIS A 96 -6.76 -1.18 7.72
CA HIS A 96 -6.86 -2.62 7.41
C HIS A 96 -6.71 -2.90 5.92
N ASP A 97 -6.24 -1.92 5.14
CA ASP A 97 -6.07 -2.02 3.67
C ASP A 97 -7.34 -2.48 2.94
N LEU A 98 -8.51 -2.04 3.43
CA LEU A 98 -9.79 -2.33 2.80
C LEU A 98 -10.28 -1.15 1.96
N PRO A 99 -10.80 -1.39 0.75
CA PRO A 99 -11.51 -0.37 0.01
C PRO A 99 -12.83 0.00 0.71
N ALA A 100 -13.23 1.26 0.57
CA ALA A 100 -14.49 1.76 1.08
C ALA A 100 -15.36 2.30 -0.07
N ALA A 101 -16.66 2.05 -0.02
CA ALA A 101 -17.64 2.64 -0.91
C ALA A 101 -18.66 3.47 -0.14
N LEU A 102 -19.16 4.54 -0.76
CA LEU A 102 -20.20 5.39 -0.22
C LEU A 102 -21.49 5.19 -1.02
N ILE A 103 -22.60 4.96 -0.33
CA ILE A 103 -23.95 5.05 -0.91
C ILE A 103 -24.70 6.17 -0.19
N ALA A 104 -24.86 7.28 -0.89
CA ALA A 104 -25.52 8.49 -0.42
C ALA A 104 -26.98 8.52 -0.87
N LEU A 105 -27.92 8.67 0.06
CA LEU A 105 -29.35 8.83 -0.20
C LEU A 105 -29.73 10.29 0.02
N ASP A 106 -29.68 11.08 -1.05
CA ASP A 106 -29.91 12.53 -1.08
C ASP A 106 -31.33 12.86 -1.58
N LEU A 107 -32.33 12.42 -0.81
CA LEU A 107 -33.73 12.59 -1.15
C LEU A 107 -34.26 13.99 -0.79
N PRO A 108 -35.30 14.47 -1.51
CA PRO A 108 -36.01 15.70 -1.14
C PRO A 108 -36.43 15.75 0.33
N LEU A 109 -36.28 16.91 0.97
CA LEU A 109 -36.60 17.13 2.38
C LEU A 109 -38.03 16.70 2.73
N GLU A 110 -39.00 17.01 1.86
CA GLU A 110 -40.40 16.68 2.06
C GLU A 110 -40.63 15.16 2.19
N ILE A 111 -39.95 14.38 1.35
CA ILE A 111 -40.01 12.91 1.43
C ILE A 111 -39.41 12.43 2.75
N CYS A 112 -38.26 12.98 3.15
CA CYS A 112 -37.58 12.62 4.39
C CYS A 112 -38.44 12.95 5.62
N ARG A 113 -39.03 14.16 5.69
CA ARG A 113 -39.91 14.60 6.78
C ARG A 113 -41.14 13.72 6.90
N ARG A 114 -41.86 13.51 5.79
CA ARG A 114 -43.05 12.65 5.76
C ARG A 114 -42.74 11.24 6.23
N ARG A 115 -41.65 10.63 5.73
CA ARG A 115 -41.23 9.28 6.11
C ARG A 115 -40.76 9.19 7.55
N ALA A 116 -40.04 10.19 8.05
CA ALA A 116 -39.55 10.22 9.43
C ALA A 116 -40.70 10.36 10.44
N ALA A 117 -41.69 11.20 10.14
CA ALA A 117 -42.88 11.39 10.98
C ALA A 117 -43.79 10.15 10.99
N ALA A 118 -43.88 9.43 9.87
CA ALA A 118 -44.72 8.23 9.75
C ALA A 118 -44.11 6.95 10.37
N ARG A 119 -42.92 7.02 10.99
CA ARG A 119 -42.30 5.87 11.65
C ARG A 119 -43.11 5.46 12.88
N ARG A 120 -43.57 4.21 12.89
CA ARG A 120 -44.43 3.68 13.97
C ARG A 120 -43.69 3.53 15.31
N GLU A 121 -42.42 3.14 15.27
CA GLU A 121 -41.67 2.80 16.47
C GLU A 121 -40.78 3.94 16.97
N ARG A 122 -40.25 4.79 16.06
CA ARG A 122 -39.23 5.81 16.38
C ARG A 122 -39.38 7.06 15.48
N PRO A 123 -40.39 7.91 15.72
CA PRO A 123 -40.57 9.15 14.97
C PRO A 123 -39.43 10.13 15.28
N VAL A 124 -38.87 10.76 14.25
CA VAL A 124 -37.80 11.75 14.40
C VAL A 124 -38.40 13.15 14.23
N ALA A 125 -38.10 14.06 15.15
CA ALA A 125 -38.59 15.42 15.13
C ALA A 125 -38.20 16.16 13.83
N ALA A 126 -39.11 16.97 13.29
CA ALA A 126 -38.94 17.60 11.99
C ALA A 126 -37.71 18.52 11.92
N ASP A 127 -37.41 19.25 12.99
CA ASP A 127 -36.25 20.13 13.10
C ASP A 127 -34.91 19.36 13.03
N VAL A 128 -34.87 18.14 13.59
CA VAL A 128 -33.71 17.25 13.50
C VAL A 128 -33.51 16.78 12.05
N VAL A 129 -34.59 16.37 11.37
CA VAL A 129 -34.54 15.95 9.97
C VAL A 129 -34.07 17.10 9.07
N GLU A 130 -34.61 18.30 9.26
CA GLU A 130 -34.23 19.51 8.53
C GLU A 130 -32.75 19.85 8.72
N ARG A 131 -32.25 19.82 9.96
CA ARG A 131 -30.84 20.06 10.26
C ARG A 131 -29.92 19.05 9.59
N GLN A 132 -30.26 17.76 9.67
CA GLN A 132 -29.50 16.70 9.03
C GLN A 132 -29.52 16.83 7.51
N HIS A 133 -30.68 17.14 6.92
CA HIS A 133 -30.84 17.35 5.48
C HIS A 133 -30.01 18.53 4.99
N ALA A 134 -30.15 19.70 5.62
CA ALA A 134 -29.37 20.88 5.27
C ALA A 134 -27.86 20.64 5.44
N THR A 135 -27.45 19.90 6.48
CA THR A 135 -26.04 19.52 6.67
C THR A 135 -25.55 18.61 5.56
N PHE A 136 -26.32 17.60 5.18
CA PHE A 136 -25.95 16.65 4.15
C PHE A 136 -25.93 17.27 2.76
N ALA A 137 -26.94 18.06 2.40
CA ALA A 137 -27.06 18.73 1.11
C ALA A 137 -25.84 19.62 0.80
N ARG A 138 -25.27 20.29 1.81
CA ARG A 138 -24.02 21.07 1.67
C ARG A 138 -22.77 20.22 1.41
N GLN A 139 -22.81 18.93 1.71
CA GLN A 139 -21.68 18.00 1.57
C GLN A 139 -21.75 17.19 0.27
N VAL A 140 -22.96 17.00 -0.29
CA VAL A 140 -23.19 16.20 -1.52
C VAL A 140 -22.24 16.56 -2.66
N PRO A 141 -22.00 17.85 -3.00
CA PRO A 141 -21.10 18.20 -4.10
C PRO A 141 -19.64 17.74 -3.90
N GLY A 142 -19.19 17.55 -2.66
CA GLY A 142 -17.81 17.17 -2.32
C GLY A 142 -17.63 15.70 -1.95
N LEU A 143 -18.65 14.85 -2.09
CA LEU A 143 -18.56 13.44 -1.71
C LEU A 143 -17.57 12.67 -2.58
N THR A 144 -17.43 13.05 -3.85
CA THR A 144 -16.49 12.45 -4.80
C THR A 144 -15.03 12.83 -4.55
N ASP A 145 -14.79 13.89 -3.77
CA ASP A 145 -13.43 14.33 -3.39
C ASP A 145 -12.90 13.57 -2.15
N GLU A 146 -13.73 12.75 -1.53
CA GLU A 146 -13.34 11.90 -0.41
C GLU A 146 -12.71 10.60 -0.91
N ALA A 147 -11.87 9.98 -0.06
CA ALA A 147 -11.08 8.80 -0.41
C ALA A 147 -11.89 7.48 -0.46
N PHE A 148 -13.13 7.52 -0.95
CA PHE A 148 -13.91 6.34 -1.29
C PHE A 148 -13.46 5.80 -2.64
N ALA A 149 -13.36 4.48 -2.76
CA ALA A 149 -13.05 3.82 -4.03
C ALA A 149 -14.20 4.00 -5.04
N VAL A 150 -15.44 4.03 -4.55
CA VAL A 150 -16.64 4.27 -5.36
C VAL A 150 -17.65 5.09 -4.55
N VAL A 151 -18.29 6.06 -5.20
CA VAL A 151 -19.35 6.89 -4.62
C VAL A 151 -20.60 6.78 -5.47
N HIS A 152 -21.71 6.40 -4.85
CA HIS A 152 -23.04 6.36 -5.47
C HIS A 152 -23.95 7.37 -4.79
N VAL A 153 -24.62 8.22 -5.56
CA VAL A 153 -25.60 9.19 -5.05
C VAL A 153 -26.97 8.89 -5.65
N LEU A 154 -27.97 8.69 -4.79
CA LEU A 154 -29.35 8.42 -5.15
C LEU A 154 -30.22 9.61 -4.70
N SER A 155 -30.74 10.36 -5.66
CA SER A 155 -31.45 11.63 -5.40
C SER A 155 -32.97 11.54 -5.53
N SER A 156 -33.54 10.37 -5.84
CA SER A 156 -34.99 10.18 -5.97
C SER A 156 -35.44 8.84 -5.37
N ALA A 157 -36.72 8.75 -5.01
CA ALA A 157 -37.29 7.51 -4.46
C ALA A 157 -37.22 6.38 -5.50
N ASP A 158 -37.52 6.68 -6.77
CA ASP A 158 -37.44 5.72 -7.87
C ASP A 158 -36.02 5.19 -8.07
N ALA A 159 -35.00 6.05 -7.94
CA ALA A 159 -33.60 5.62 -8.03
C ALA A 159 -33.21 4.69 -6.88
N VAL A 160 -33.72 4.96 -5.66
CA VAL A 160 -33.55 4.07 -4.50
C VAL A 160 -34.28 2.74 -4.72
N ASP A 161 -35.49 2.78 -5.28
CA ASP A 161 -36.33 1.59 -5.46
C ASP A 161 -35.86 0.69 -6.61
N ALA A 162 -35.29 1.28 -7.67
CA ALA A 162 -34.70 0.58 -8.81
C ALA A 162 -33.24 0.15 -8.58
N ALA A 163 -32.62 0.58 -7.48
CA ALA A 163 -31.24 0.23 -7.18
C ALA A 163 -31.08 -1.29 -7.00
N THR A 164 -29.99 -1.82 -7.54
CA THR A 164 -29.51 -3.17 -7.29
C THR A 164 -28.06 -3.06 -6.85
N VAL A 165 -27.67 -3.80 -5.81
CA VAL A 165 -26.29 -3.78 -5.31
C VAL A 165 -25.56 -5.02 -5.79
N VAL A 166 -24.41 -4.82 -6.42
CA VAL A 166 -23.52 -5.90 -6.87
C VAL A 166 -22.23 -5.80 -6.08
N ARG A 167 -21.90 -6.89 -5.38
CA ARG A 167 -20.61 -7.03 -4.72
C ARG A 167 -19.57 -7.38 -5.76
N ARG A 168 -18.61 -6.49 -5.96
CA ARG A 168 -17.43 -6.75 -6.78
C ARG A 168 -16.30 -7.17 -5.88
N VAL A 169 -15.89 -8.42 -6.04
CA VAL A 169 -14.56 -8.81 -5.61
C VAL A 169 -13.59 -8.08 -6.52
N PRO A 170 -12.71 -7.20 -6.00
CA PRO A 170 -11.64 -6.67 -6.82
C PRO A 170 -10.98 -7.87 -7.49
N VAL A 171 -10.91 -7.87 -8.82
CA VAL A 171 -10.16 -8.90 -9.54
C VAL A 171 -8.80 -8.89 -8.88
N ALA A 172 -8.46 -9.96 -8.16
CA ALA A 172 -7.12 -10.10 -7.64
C ALA A 172 -6.22 -9.89 -8.85
N LEU A 173 -5.35 -8.87 -8.79
CA LEU A 173 -4.23 -8.85 -9.70
C LEU A 173 -3.69 -10.29 -9.70
N PRO A 174 -3.51 -10.91 -10.88
CA PRO A 174 -3.14 -12.31 -10.96
C PRO A 174 -2.06 -12.55 -9.91
N ALA A 175 -2.29 -13.53 -9.04
CA ALA A 175 -1.36 -13.85 -7.97
C ALA A 175 0.03 -13.76 -8.60
N PRO A 176 0.89 -12.88 -8.08
CA PRO A 176 2.14 -12.61 -8.76
C PRO A 176 2.82 -13.98 -8.92
N PRO A 177 3.41 -14.28 -10.09
CA PRO A 177 3.80 -15.65 -10.48
C PRO A 177 4.50 -16.36 -9.32
N ALA A 178 4.41 -17.69 -9.22
CA ALA A 178 4.83 -18.47 -8.05
C ALA A 178 6.25 -18.17 -7.50
N ASN A 179 7.07 -17.45 -8.26
CA ASN A 179 8.33 -16.85 -7.83
C ASN A 179 8.21 -15.60 -6.92
N VAL A 180 7.03 -15.03 -6.67
CA VAL A 180 6.81 -13.80 -5.85
C VAL A 180 6.32 -14.15 -4.45
N ALA A 181 5.63 -15.28 -4.35
CA ALA A 181 5.39 -15.98 -3.10
C ALA A 181 6.39 -17.14 -2.97
N ALA A 182 7.69 -16.88 -3.15
CA ALA A 182 8.65 -17.72 -2.47
C ALA A 182 8.34 -17.53 -0.98
N ASP A 183 7.88 -18.59 -0.31
CA ASP A 183 7.69 -18.61 1.14
C ASP A 183 8.90 -17.93 1.77
N HIS A 184 8.71 -16.68 2.22
CA HIS A 184 9.75 -15.92 2.91
C HIS A 184 10.30 -16.84 3.98
N ARG A 185 11.59 -17.15 3.91
CA ARG A 185 12.18 -18.26 4.65
C ARG A 185 11.98 -18.01 6.14
N ALA A 186 10.95 -18.63 6.72
CA ALA A 186 10.49 -18.32 8.06
C ALA A 186 11.65 -18.44 9.06
N GLY A 187 11.90 -17.36 9.82
CA GLY A 187 12.93 -17.32 10.86
C GLY A 187 14.25 -16.62 10.48
N ARG A 188 14.46 -16.15 9.24
CA ARG A 188 15.63 -15.34 8.87
C ARG A 188 15.30 -13.84 8.77
N PRO A 189 16.25 -12.94 9.12
CA PRO A 189 16.05 -11.51 8.94
C PRO A 189 15.89 -11.17 7.44
N PRO A 190 14.96 -10.27 7.09
CA PRO A 190 14.80 -9.81 5.71
C PRO A 190 16.04 -9.06 5.24
N ALA A 191 16.40 -9.22 3.97
CA ALA A 191 17.52 -8.49 3.38
C ALA A 191 17.29 -8.07 1.92
N VAL A 192 18.03 -7.05 1.51
CA VAL A 192 18.22 -6.63 0.12
C VAL A 192 19.69 -6.74 -0.24
N VAL A 193 19.99 -7.34 -1.39
CA VAL A 193 21.35 -7.38 -1.94
C VAL A 193 21.53 -6.23 -2.91
N VAL A 194 22.59 -5.44 -2.76
CA VAL A 194 22.81 -4.23 -3.56
C VAL A 194 24.21 -4.24 -4.15
N ASP A 195 24.31 -4.05 -5.47
CA ASP A 195 25.57 -3.87 -6.18
C ASP A 195 26.18 -2.47 -5.97
N LEU A 196 27.47 -2.30 -6.30
CA LEU A 196 28.18 -1.02 -6.26
C LEU A 196 28.35 -0.38 -7.64
N ASP A 197 29.07 -1.01 -8.57
CA ASP A 197 29.54 -0.38 -9.82
C ASP A 197 28.42 -0.31 -10.85
N GLY A 198 27.98 0.90 -11.24
CA GLY A 198 26.80 1.10 -12.09
C GLY A 198 25.49 1.11 -11.31
N THR A 199 25.54 0.77 -10.02
CA THR A 199 24.40 0.77 -9.10
C THR A 199 24.51 1.92 -8.09
N LEU A 200 25.27 1.78 -6.99
CA LEU A 200 25.44 2.86 -6.01
C LEU A 200 26.49 3.90 -6.44
N THR A 201 27.41 3.50 -7.32
CA THR A 201 28.56 4.27 -7.78
C THR A 201 28.52 4.40 -9.30
N SER A 202 28.87 5.57 -9.83
CA SER A 202 29.11 5.74 -11.26
C SER A 202 30.58 5.55 -11.58
N ALA A 203 30.90 4.46 -12.28
CA ALA A 203 32.25 4.18 -12.80
C ALA A 203 32.48 4.75 -14.21
N ALA A 204 31.48 5.43 -14.80
CA ALA A 204 31.46 5.85 -16.22
C ALA A 204 32.73 6.58 -16.66
N TRP A 205 33.26 7.49 -15.82
CA TRP A 205 34.44 8.29 -16.15
C TRP A 205 35.74 7.46 -16.30
N ARG A 206 35.78 6.26 -15.70
CA ARG A 206 36.94 5.36 -15.70
C ARG A 206 36.75 4.12 -16.56
N GLU A 207 35.58 3.93 -17.18
CA GLU A 207 35.30 2.82 -18.10
C GLU A 207 36.23 2.76 -19.31
N HIS A 208 36.79 3.90 -19.72
CA HIS A 208 37.76 3.98 -20.80
C HIS A 208 39.02 3.09 -20.58
N HIS A 209 39.37 2.75 -19.33
CA HIS A 209 40.45 1.80 -19.02
C HIS A 209 40.11 0.34 -19.40
N LEU A 210 38.83 0.04 -19.59
CA LEU A 210 38.32 -1.28 -19.94
C LEU A 210 37.77 -1.35 -21.37
N ALA A 211 37.72 -0.20 -22.06
CA ALA A 211 37.22 -0.07 -23.43
C ALA A 211 38.32 -0.27 -24.48
N GLY A 212 37.92 -0.63 -25.69
CA GLY A 212 38.82 -0.80 -26.85
C GLY A 212 39.31 -2.24 -27.08
N PRO A 213 40.04 -2.47 -28.19
CA PRO A 213 40.48 -3.80 -28.62
C PRO A 213 41.69 -4.35 -27.83
N GLY A 214 42.28 -3.53 -26.96
CA GLY A 214 43.45 -3.88 -26.16
C GLY A 214 43.12 -4.69 -24.90
N ARG A 215 44.17 -5.07 -24.16
CA ARG A 215 44.02 -5.71 -22.85
C ARG A 215 43.46 -4.68 -21.85
N LYS A 216 42.38 -5.06 -21.16
CA LYS A 216 41.77 -4.26 -20.09
C LYS A 216 42.77 -3.92 -18.98
N ASP A 217 42.85 -2.64 -18.63
CA ASP A 217 43.71 -2.12 -17.56
C ASP A 217 42.93 -2.04 -16.23
N TRP A 218 42.81 -3.19 -15.57
CA TRP A 218 42.16 -3.28 -14.26
C TRP A 218 42.86 -2.49 -13.16
N PRO A 219 44.22 -2.47 -13.05
CA PRO A 219 44.91 -1.62 -12.09
C PRO A 219 44.56 -0.14 -12.23
N ALA A 220 44.61 0.42 -13.44
CA ALA A 220 44.25 1.82 -13.66
C ALA A 220 42.78 2.09 -13.39
N PHE A 221 41.90 1.15 -13.81
CA PHE A 221 40.48 1.21 -13.48
C PHE A 221 40.29 1.36 -11.96
N PHE A 222 40.74 0.41 -11.15
CA PHE A 222 40.51 0.43 -9.70
C PHE A 222 41.20 1.57 -8.95
N ALA A 223 42.34 2.08 -9.45
CA ALA A 223 43.04 3.22 -8.84
C ALA A 223 42.16 4.49 -8.74
N GLY A 224 41.19 4.66 -9.65
CA GLY A 224 40.29 5.81 -9.66
C GLY A 224 39.09 5.72 -8.72
N MET A 225 38.72 4.52 -8.24
CA MET A 225 37.37 4.25 -7.72
C MET A 225 36.95 5.08 -6.48
N SER A 226 37.90 5.65 -5.74
CA SER A 226 37.59 6.52 -4.60
C SER A 226 36.94 7.84 -5.02
N ARG A 227 36.97 8.17 -6.32
CA ARG A 227 36.39 9.40 -6.91
C ARG A 227 35.06 9.13 -7.61
N ASP A 228 34.56 7.91 -7.57
CA ASP A 228 33.30 7.57 -8.22
C ASP A 228 32.16 8.40 -7.61
N ALA A 229 31.32 8.99 -8.46
CA ALA A 229 30.18 9.77 -7.99
C ALA A 229 29.09 8.84 -7.44
N PRO A 230 28.41 9.21 -6.34
CA PRO A 230 27.29 8.42 -5.84
C PRO A 230 26.07 8.59 -6.75
N VAL A 231 25.39 7.49 -7.06
CA VAL A 231 24.05 7.54 -7.67
C VAL A 231 23.05 7.86 -6.56
N ARG A 232 22.87 9.16 -6.28
CA ARG A 232 22.17 9.62 -5.06
C ARG A 232 20.77 9.02 -4.87
N ALA A 233 19.99 8.85 -5.94
CA ALA A 233 18.67 8.23 -5.85
C ALA A 233 18.73 6.78 -5.30
N LEU A 234 19.76 6.01 -5.64
CA LEU A 234 19.93 4.64 -5.14
C LEU A 234 20.54 4.62 -3.74
N VAL A 235 21.40 5.58 -3.40
CA VAL A 235 21.85 5.78 -2.01
C VAL A 235 20.68 6.10 -1.07
N ASP A 236 19.79 7.02 -1.48
CA ASP A 236 18.59 7.37 -0.72
C ASP A 236 17.66 6.17 -0.55
N LEU A 237 17.45 5.39 -1.63
CA LEU A 237 16.67 4.15 -1.59
C LEU A 237 17.24 3.16 -0.56
N VAL A 238 18.56 2.94 -0.56
CA VAL A 238 19.24 2.09 0.42
C VAL A 238 19.03 2.64 1.85
N GLY A 239 19.09 3.95 2.03
CA GLY A 239 18.78 4.61 3.30
C GLY A 239 17.36 4.33 3.81
N TRP A 240 16.36 4.35 2.93
CA TRP A 240 14.99 4.01 3.30
C TRP A 240 14.83 2.53 3.66
N VAL A 241 15.46 1.64 2.88
CA VAL A 241 15.40 0.18 3.07
C VAL A 241 16.06 -0.26 4.38
N ALA A 242 17.16 0.37 4.77
CA ALA A 242 17.94 0.01 5.96
C ALA A 242 17.12 0.07 7.27
N ASN A 243 16.00 0.80 7.30
CA ASN A 243 15.10 0.84 8.47
C ASN A 243 14.22 -0.40 8.64
N HIS A 244 14.15 -1.26 7.61
CA HIS A 244 13.18 -2.36 7.54
C HIS A 244 13.78 -3.70 7.12
N ALA A 245 15.00 -3.71 6.56
CA ALA A 245 15.70 -4.91 6.15
C ALA A 245 17.21 -4.71 6.21
N ALA A 246 17.95 -5.81 6.35
CA ALA A 246 19.39 -5.77 6.25
C ALA A 246 19.83 -5.42 4.82
N VAL A 247 20.85 -4.57 4.69
CA VAL A 247 21.46 -4.19 3.42
C VAL A 247 22.77 -4.97 3.27
N VAL A 248 22.82 -5.85 2.28
CA VAL A 248 24.02 -6.64 1.94
C VAL A 248 24.61 -6.11 0.64
N LEU A 249 25.74 -5.42 0.73
CA LEU A 249 26.48 -4.98 -0.43
C LEU A 249 27.25 -6.16 -1.03
N LEU A 250 27.11 -6.39 -2.34
CA LEU A 250 27.81 -7.45 -3.06
C LEU A 250 28.45 -6.89 -4.33
N THR A 251 29.76 -6.70 -4.30
CA THR A 251 30.52 -6.07 -5.39
C THR A 251 31.50 -7.03 -6.07
N GLY A 252 31.69 -6.82 -7.37
CA GLY A 252 32.76 -7.45 -8.15
C GLY A 252 34.15 -6.89 -7.86
N ARG A 253 34.28 -5.80 -7.08
CA ARG A 253 35.58 -5.23 -6.68
C ARG A 253 36.36 -6.22 -5.81
N PRO A 254 37.67 -6.43 -6.09
CA PRO A 254 38.54 -7.27 -5.27
C PRO A 254 38.65 -6.79 -3.81
N ASP A 255 38.64 -7.73 -2.86
CA ASP A 255 38.75 -7.49 -1.41
C ASP A 255 40.02 -6.74 -0.97
N GLU A 256 41.10 -6.78 -1.76
CA GLU A 256 42.29 -5.93 -1.54
C GLU A 256 41.99 -4.41 -1.56
N HIS A 257 40.81 -4.01 -2.04
CA HIS A 257 40.33 -2.63 -2.09
C HIS A 257 39.33 -2.28 -0.98
N GLU A 258 39.08 -3.17 -0.02
CA GLU A 258 38.04 -3.01 1.00
C GLU A 258 38.16 -1.68 1.77
N ALA A 259 39.37 -1.29 2.20
CA ALA A 259 39.58 -0.07 2.96
C ALA A 259 39.12 1.20 2.21
N VAL A 260 39.38 1.26 0.90
CA VAL A 260 38.99 2.40 0.06
C VAL A 260 37.48 2.42 -0.15
N ILE A 261 36.86 1.26 -0.34
CA ILE A 261 35.40 1.15 -0.52
C ILE A 261 34.67 1.52 0.76
N ARG A 262 35.12 1.04 1.92
CA ARG A 262 34.52 1.40 3.21
C ARG A 262 34.60 2.90 3.47
N ARG A 263 35.72 3.53 3.11
CA ARG A 263 35.85 4.99 3.19
C ARG A 263 34.85 5.68 2.26
N TRP A 264 34.73 5.24 1.01
CA TRP A 264 33.76 5.80 0.06
C TRP A 264 32.32 5.67 0.60
N LEU A 265 31.95 4.50 1.12
CA LEU A 265 30.62 4.27 1.70
C LEU A 265 30.34 5.21 2.89
N ALA A 266 31.35 5.45 3.74
CA ALA A 266 31.26 6.38 4.87
C ALA A 266 31.15 7.84 4.42
N ASP A 267 32.01 8.28 3.48
CA ASP A 267 32.03 9.63 2.94
C ASP A 267 30.71 10.00 2.22
N HIS A 268 29.91 8.99 1.83
CA HIS A 268 28.63 9.16 1.14
C HIS A 268 27.40 8.73 1.94
N ASP A 269 27.56 8.42 3.23
CA ASP A 269 26.48 8.03 4.15
C ASP A 269 25.66 6.82 3.68
N VAL A 270 26.31 5.81 3.08
CA VAL A 270 25.63 4.59 2.61
C VAL A 270 25.50 3.60 3.78
N PRO A 271 24.29 3.29 4.28
CA PRO A 271 24.12 2.30 5.33
C PRO A 271 24.23 0.88 4.77
N TYR A 272 24.90 -0.01 5.50
CA TYR A 272 24.99 -1.43 5.16
C TYR A 272 25.30 -2.29 6.39
N ASP A 273 24.84 -3.54 6.36
CA ASP A 273 25.09 -4.54 7.41
C ASP A 273 26.26 -5.47 7.04
N ARG A 274 26.42 -5.77 5.75
CA ARG A 274 27.50 -6.61 5.24
C ARG A 274 28.05 -6.09 3.92
N LEU A 275 29.37 -6.21 3.76
CA LEU A 275 30.08 -5.98 2.51
C LEU A 275 30.72 -7.29 2.06
N LEU A 276 30.28 -7.81 0.93
CA LEU A 276 30.83 -8.99 0.27
C LEU A 276 31.51 -8.59 -1.02
N MET A 277 32.73 -9.08 -1.20
CA MET A 277 33.63 -8.65 -2.26
C MET A 277 34.19 -9.86 -2.98
N ARG A 278 34.67 -9.63 -4.21
CA ARG A 278 35.41 -10.62 -4.98
C ARG A 278 36.73 -10.94 -4.27
N ARG A 279 37.07 -12.21 -4.12
CA ARG A 279 38.37 -12.60 -3.56
C ARG A 279 39.51 -12.16 -4.46
N ARG A 280 40.60 -11.66 -3.87
CA ARG A 280 41.83 -11.33 -4.59
C ARG A 280 42.26 -12.47 -5.51
N GLY A 281 42.57 -12.12 -6.76
CA GLY A 281 43.03 -13.08 -7.77
C GLY A 281 41.93 -13.90 -8.45
N ASP A 282 40.67 -13.83 -8.00
CA ASP A 282 39.56 -14.49 -8.68
C ASP A 282 39.18 -13.75 -9.97
N ARG A 283 39.38 -14.42 -11.12
CA ARG A 283 39.11 -13.87 -12.46
C ARG A 283 37.84 -14.44 -13.10
N ARG A 284 37.06 -15.24 -12.36
CA ARG A 284 35.80 -15.80 -12.86
C ARG A 284 34.78 -14.69 -13.15
N PRO A 285 33.81 -14.90 -14.06
CA PRO A 285 32.77 -13.93 -14.34
C PRO A 285 32.02 -13.47 -13.07
N ASP A 286 31.54 -12.22 -13.05
CA ASP A 286 30.77 -11.68 -11.91
C ASP A 286 29.56 -12.55 -11.56
N THR A 287 28.88 -13.11 -12.56
CA THR A 287 27.75 -14.01 -12.35
C THR A 287 28.13 -15.23 -11.50
N VAL A 288 29.31 -15.80 -11.72
CA VAL A 288 29.81 -16.96 -10.96
C VAL A 288 30.15 -16.53 -9.53
N VAL A 289 30.91 -15.45 -9.38
CA VAL A 289 31.35 -14.97 -8.06
C VAL A 289 30.18 -14.53 -7.19
N LYS A 290 29.23 -13.76 -7.76
CA LYS A 290 28.05 -13.27 -7.04
C LYS A 290 27.10 -14.40 -6.69
N ARG A 291 26.87 -15.37 -7.59
CA ARG A 291 26.05 -16.56 -7.32
C ARG A 291 26.64 -17.40 -6.18
N GLU A 292 27.94 -17.65 -6.21
CA GLU A 292 28.67 -18.36 -5.14
C GLU A 292 28.51 -17.62 -3.80
N CYS A 293 28.78 -16.31 -3.77
CA CYS A 293 28.62 -15.50 -2.56
C CYS A 293 27.17 -15.54 -2.03
N TYR A 294 26.18 -15.43 -2.92
CA TYR A 294 24.77 -15.49 -2.55
C TYR A 294 24.41 -16.83 -1.90
N ARG A 295 24.68 -17.94 -2.58
CA ARG A 295 24.29 -19.28 -2.12
C ARG A 295 25.00 -19.68 -0.83
N ASP A 296 26.28 -19.33 -0.70
CA ASP A 296 27.11 -19.83 0.39
C ASP A 296 27.10 -18.92 1.62
N ARG A 297 26.91 -17.60 1.43
CA ARG A 297 27.13 -16.60 2.50
C ARG A 297 25.93 -15.72 2.81
N ILE A 298 24.99 -15.57 1.89
CA ILE A 298 23.82 -14.68 2.05
C ILE A 298 22.55 -15.49 2.32
N ALA A 299 22.15 -16.36 1.38
CA ALA A 299 20.93 -17.15 1.44
C ALA A 299 20.78 -18.06 2.69
N PRO A 300 21.87 -18.58 3.30
CA PRO A 300 21.77 -19.34 4.54
C PRO A 300 21.42 -18.48 5.76
N VAL A 301 21.68 -17.16 5.71
CA VAL A 301 21.56 -16.23 6.85
C VAL A 301 20.36 -15.30 6.69
N TYR A 302 20.03 -14.88 5.47
CA TYR A 302 19.01 -13.88 5.20
C TYR A 302 17.85 -14.43 4.38
N ASP A 303 16.67 -13.85 4.60
CA ASP A 303 15.54 -13.91 3.68
C ASP A 303 15.73 -12.79 2.65
N VAL A 304 16.46 -13.07 1.56
CA VAL A 304 16.71 -12.08 0.51
C VAL A 304 15.44 -11.86 -0.29
N ARG A 305 14.88 -10.64 -0.21
CA ARG A 305 13.60 -10.29 -0.86
C ARG A 305 13.79 -9.59 -2.20
N LEU A 306 14.94 -8.94 -2.38
CA LEU A 306 15.21 -8.10 -3.53
C LEU A 306 16.71 -8.03 -3.79
N ALA A 307 17.09 -7.92 -5.06
CA ALA A 307 18.41 -7.51 -5.50
C ALA A 307 18.33 -6.18 -6.28
N VAL A 308 19.37 -5.36 -6.21
CA VAL A 308 19.53 -4.15 -7.03
C VAL A 308 20.87 -4.27 -7.76
N ASP A 309 20.81 -4.32 -9.09
CA ASP A 309 21.98 -4.57 -9.96
C ASP A 309 21.75 -3.91 -11.32
N ASP A 310 22.81 -3.46 -11.98
CA ASP A 310 22.78 -2.81 -13.31
C ASP A 310 23.09 -3.80 -14.44
N ARG A 311 23.94 -4.80 -14.17
CA ARG A 311 24.57 -5.62 -15.20
C ARG A 311 23.62 -6.70 -15.73
N PRO A 312 23.29 -6.74 -17.05
CA PRO A 312 22.29 -7.66 -17.59
C PRO A 312 22.52 -9.14 -17.26
N GLY A 313 23.78 -9.61 -17.32
CA GLY A 313 24.12 -10.99 -16.99
C GLY A 313 23.92 -11.33 -15.51
N VAL A 314 24.14 -10.36 -14.61
CA VAL A 314 23.94 -10.55 -13.16
C VAL A 314 22.46 -10.45 -12.81
N ILE A 315 21.71 -9.57 -13.47
CA ILE A 315 20.24 -9.50 -13.36
C ILE A 315 19.62 -10.84 -13.78
N ALA A 316 20.06 -11.41 -14.91
CA ALA A 316 19.61 -12.74 -15.35
C ALA A 316 19.94 -13.81 -14.31
N MET A 317 21.16 -13.78 -13.74
CA MET A 317 21.58 -14.67 -12.66
C MET A 317 20.66 -14.58 -11.44
N TRP A 318 20.31 -13.38 -10.97
CA TRP A 318 19.39 -13.20 -9.84
C TRP A 318 18.00 -13.76 -10.13
N ARG A 319 17.48 -13.53 -11.34
CA ARG A 319 16.17 -14.08 -11.77
C ARG A 319 16.19 -15.61 -11.80
N GLU A 320 17.29 -16.23 -12.22
CA GLU A 320 17.48 -17.68 -12.17
C GLU A 320 17.52 -18.21 -10.71
N GLU A 321 18.01 -17.42 -9.75
CA GLU A 321 17.94 -17.76 -8.31
C GLU A 321 16.54 -17.52 -7.70
N GLY A 322 15.55 -17.09 -8.49
CA GLY A 322 14.21 -16.76 -8.02
C GLY A 322 14.12 -15.43 -7.26
N ILE A 323 15.11 -14.55 -7.39
CA ILE A 323 15.15 -13.25 -6.71
C ILE A 323 14.60 -12.15 -7.60
N TYR A 324 13.73 -11.32 -7.03
CA TYR A 324 13.26 -10.08 -7.67
C TYR A 324 14.38 -9.07 -7.80
N VAL A 325 14.47 -8.39 -8.94
CA VAL A 325 15.55 -7.45 -9.23
C VAL A 325 14.99 -6.09 -9.62
N LEU A 326 15.41 -5.04 -8.92
CA LEU A 326 15.33 -3.67 -9.43
C LEU A 326 16.56 -3.40 -10.29
N THR A 327 16.34 -3.17 -11.57
CA THR A 327 17.42 -2.84 -12.50
C THR A 327 17.85 -1.39 -12.28
N ALA A 328 19.09 -1.19 -11.87
CA ALA A 328 19.68 0.15 -11.73
C ALA A 328 20.07 0.66 -13.12
N LEU A 329 19.26 1.57 -13.67
CA LEU A 329 19.59 2.29 -14.91
C LEU A 329 19.41 3.79 -14.62
N ASP A 330 20.51 4.55 -14.58
CA ASP A 330 20.41 6.01 -14.70
C ASP A 330 20.56 6.38 -16.19
N PRO A 331 19.48 6.78 -16.88
CA PRO A 331 19.54 7.17 -18.29
C PRO A 331 20.40 8.43 -18.56
N ARG A 332 20.87 9.13 -17.52
CA ARG A 332 21.86 10.22 -17.64
C ARG A 332 23.30 9.72 -17.57
N LEU A 333 23.53 8.51 -17.05
CA LEU A 333 24.84 7.87 -16.97
C LEU A 333 25.05 6.84 -18.10
N ASP A 334 23.97 6.36 -18.70
CA ASP A 334 23.97 5.49 -19.89
C ASP A 334 23.20 6.21 -21.02
N PRO A 335 23.88 6.99 -21.89
CA PRO A 335 23.20 7.64 -23.01
C PRO A 335 22.67 6.53 -23.94
N ALA A 336 21.35 6.55 -24.19
CA ALA A 336 20.66 5.55 -25.01
C ALA A 336 21.45 5.19 -26.29
N PRO A 337 21.41 3.92 -26.75
CA PRO A 337 22.13 3.50 -27.93
C PRO A 337 21.75 4.40 -29.11
N SER A 338 22.77 4.99 -29.74
CA SER A 338 22.62 5.78 -30.95
C SER A 338 21.81 4.99 -31.97
N ARG A 339 20.64 5.55 -32.33
CA ARG A 339 19.72 4.99 -33.31
C ARG A 339 20.35 4.79 -34.68
#